data_AF-A0A2V7V664-F1
#
_entry.id   AF-A0A2V7V664-F1
#
_cell.length_a   1.000
_cell.length_b   1.000
_cell.length_c   1.000
_cell.angle_alpha   90.00
_cell.angle_beta   90.00
_cell.angle_gamma   90.00
#
_symmetry.space_group_name_H-M   'P 1'
#
loop_
_entity.id
_entity.type
_entity.pdbx_description
1 polymer ?
#
loop_
_entity_poly.entity_id
_entity_poly.type
_entity_poly.pdbx_seq_one_letter_code
_entity_poly.pdbx_strand_id
1 'polypeptide(L)'
;MAHSPLPRWDKVDVDRYHMGGVQTTRGCPFDCEFCDVIYIYGRQPRHKPVEQVLEEIHALERRGAEGIFLCDDNFIGDPGYAKALLKELIPLNRSFRRPIGFFTQITLNVAKDDQFLESLADANFFGLYIGVETPNVESLIEINKPQNYRTDIVRDIKKIQSYGLPIKAGMIVGFDHDDVTIFDRQFEFLQETGIVHPQINMLKAPRGTKLWVRLHKEGRVVEMVDLRPDDLETTDLLTNILPAGMTRLELLSGYRNLLQRVRDWRNFEARVKTMVSQVRRRPTHRRKVSGRLLVMAAKAFFSMDRQARRTALRLFLYTRRRAPHMVPTVMRLFGAQYLSARRLPVWLETIDKQIRLETEGRELRREQTVFFVPDGFKKPFRTSFPELYERVSRGLIDRSRLNDALVEVAYDFLTRWGPSFQEFGDHHRAFLHELCDRTVAKENAEAPARGGQAPAPRELTVRGERGDELRLKRLADEVLRLVEQDLRNFQPEAIHA
;
A
#
# COMPACT_ATOMS: atom_id res chain seq x y z
N MET A 1 -12.15 16.70 3.72
CA MET A 1 -11.33 17.42 2.73
C MET A 1 -12.15 18.43 1.90
N ALA A 2 -13.18 19.05 2.49
CA ALA A 2 -14.13 19.90 1.77
C ALA A 2 -13.56 21.25 1.28
N HIS A 3 -12.45 21.71 1.86
CA HIS A 3 -11.80 22.96 1.47
C HIS A 3 -10.67 22.78 0.44
N SER A 4 -10.49 21.57 -0.09
CA SER A 4 -9.50 21.33 -1.16
C SER A 4 -9.96 22.05 -2.43
N PRO A 5 -9.17 22.98 -3.02
CA PRO A 5 -9.56 23.62 -4.27
C PRO A 5 -9.54 22.63 -5.43
N LEU A 6 -10.21 22.99 -6.53
CA LEU A 6 -10.10 22.27 -7.79
C LEU A 6 -8.63 22.30 -8.28
N PRO A 7 -8.06 21.15 -8.66
CA PRO A 7 -6.76 21.12 -9.30
C PRO A 7 -6.72 22.00 -10.57
N ARG A 8 -5.57 22.64 -10.81
CA ARG A 8 -5.33 23.52 -11.97
C ARG A 8 -5.10 22.73 -13.27
N TRP A 9 -6.08 21.94 -13.71
CA TRP A 9 -6.00 21.20 -14.98
C TRP A 9 -5.94 22.11 -16.21
N ASP A 10 -6.23 23.40 -16.08
CA ASP A 10 -5.94 24.41 -17.12
C ASP A 10 -4.42 24.60 -17.37
N LYS A 11 -3.57 24.14 -16.46
CA LYS A 11 -2.10 24.19 -16.58
C LYS A 11 -1.47 22.90 -17.09
N VAL A 12 -2.28 21.90 -17.42
CA VAL A 12 -1.82 20.57 -17.82
C VAL A 12 -2.33 20.26 -19.22
N ASP A 13 -1.41 19.84 -20.09
CA ASP A 13 -1.76 19.29 -21.40
C ASP A 13 -2.24 17.85 -21.24
N VAL A 14 -3.55 17.67 -21.02
CA VAL A 14 -4.18 16.37 -20.69
C VAL A 14 -3.87 15.30 -21.75
N ASP A 15 -3.69 15.69 -23.01
CA ASP A 15 -3.39 14.76 -24.11
C ASP A 15 -2.00 14.10 -24.00
N ARG A 16 -1.09 14.64 -23.17
CA ARG A 16 0.24 14.04 -22.92
C ARG A 16 0.24 12.97 -21.84
N TYR A 17 -0.86 12.81 -21.10
CA TYR A 17 -0.94 11.88 -19.98
C TYR A 17 -1.81 10.67 -20.32
N HIS A 18 -1.47 9.52 -19.74
CA HIS A 18 -2.25 8.31 -19.95
C HIS A 18 -3.63 8.36 -19.27
N MET A 19 -3.72 9.00 -18.10
CA MET A 19 -4.93 9.13 -17.30
C MET A 19 -4.90 10.44 -16.51
N GLY A 20 -6.08 10.99 -16.21
CA GLY A 20 -6.24 12.02 -15.17
C GLY A 20 -6.17 11.41 -13.77
N GLY A 21 -5.85 12.22 -12.77
CA GLY A 21 -5.83 11.82 -11.36
C GLY A 21 -6.86 12.59 -10.54
N VAL A 22 -7.68 11.87 -9.77
CA VAL A 22 -8.65 12.45 -8.83
C VAL A 22 -8.47 11.76 -7.48
N GLN A 23 -8.14 12.52 -6.45
CA GLN A 23 -8.10 12.01 -5.08
C GLN A 23 -9.45 12.29 -4.40
N THR A 24 -10.14 11.23 -3.98
CA THR A 24 -11.46 11.29 -3.35
C THR A 24 -11.34 11.21 -1.83
N THR A 25 -10.36 10.46 -1.32
CA THR A 25 -10.09 10.28 0.11
C THR A 25 -8.60 10.39 0.45
N ARG A 26 -8.30 10.66 1.74
CA ARG A 26 -6.98 10.56 2.35
C ARG A 26 -7.08 9.79 3.66
N GLY A 27 -6.13 8.90 3.89
CA GLY A 27 -6.03 8.07 5.09
C GLY A 27 -6.52 6.66 4.87
N CYS A 28 -6.12 5.74 5.75
CA CYS A 28 -6.44 4.32 5.63
C CYS A 28 -6.68 3.70 7.01
N PRO A 29 -7.78 2.94 7.22
CA PRO A 29 -8.09 2.36 8.53
C PRO A 29 -7.20 1.16 8.88
N PHE A 30 -6.45 0.62 7.92
CA PHE A 30 -5.55 -0.52 8.13
C PHE A 30 -4.21 -0.09 8.75
N ASP A 31 -3.46 -1.03 9.31
CA ASP A 31 -2.22 -0.77 10.04
C ASP A 31 -1.10 -1.71 9.58
N CYS A 32 -1.00 -1.89 8.26
CA CYS A 32 0.00 -2.75 7.64
C CYS A 32 1.41 -2.25 7.99
N GLU A 33 2.27 -3.15 8.45
CA GLU A 33 3.54 -2.79 9.10
C GLU A 33 4.50 -1.97 8.20
N PHE A 34 4.56 -2.33 6.92
CA PHE A 34 5.42 -1.74 5.90
C PHE A 34 4.87 -0.46 5.26
N CYS A 35 3.61 -0.10 5.55
CA CYS A 35 2.88 0.94 4.83
C CYS A 35 3.14 2.32 5.42
N ASP A 36 3.40 3.30 4.56
CA ASP A 36 3.64 4.70 4.91
C ASP A 36 2.37 5.58 4.87
N VAL A 37 1.29 5.11 4.26
CA VAL A 37 0.03 5.84 4.05
C VAL A 37 -0.54 6.40 5.35
N ILE A 38 -0.61 5.59 6.41
CA ILE A 38 -1.16 6.06 7.68
C ILE A 38 -0.26 7.07 8.38
N TYR A 39 1.02 7.13 8.02
CA TYR A 39 1.96 8.12 8.56
C TYR A 39 1.87 9.45 7.81
N ILE A 40 1.53 9.40 6.52
CA ILE A 40 1.38 10.60 5.68
C ILE A 40 -0.03 11.19 5.81
N TYR A 41 -1.06 10.34 5.83
CA TYR A 41 -2.46 10.76 5.69
C TYR A 41 -3.36 10.44 6.88
N GLY A 42 -2.85 9.70 7.86
CA GLY A 42 -3.56 9.30 9.07
C GLY A 42 -4.47 8.08 8.89
N ARG A 43 -4.99 7.57 10.01
CA ARG A 43 -5.84 6.36 10.03
C ARG A 43 -7.30 6.60 9.67
N GLN A 44 -7.80 7.80 9.90
CA GLN A 44 -9.19 8.13 9.63
C GLN A 44 -9.35 8.58 8.16
N PRO A 45 -10.13 7.85 7.34
CA PRO A 45 -10.44 8.28 5.99
C PRO A 45 -11.18 9.62 6.04
N ARG A 46 -10.61 10.63 5.38
CA ARG A 46 -11.22 11.93 5.18
C ARG A 46 -11.54 12.07 3.71
N HIS A 47 -12.76 12.46 3.40
CA HIS A 47 -13.24 12.50 2.03
C HIS A 47 -13.50 13.93 1.54
N LYS A 48 -13.48 14.12 0.22
CA LYS A 48 -14.11 15.27 -0.42
C LYS A 48 -15.65 15.07 -0.43
N PRO A 49 -16.45 16.13 -0.57
CA PRO A 49 -17.86 15.99 -0.92
C PRO A 49 -18.01 15.26 -2.26
N VAL A 50 -19.07 14.46 -2.41
CA VAL A 50 -19.32 13.68 -3.64
C VAL A 50 -19.45 14.62 -4.84
N GLU A 51 -20.17 15.72 -4.68
CA GLU A 51 -20.42 16.74 -5.71
C GLU A 51 -19.11 17.35 -6.22
N GLN A 52 -18.16 17.59 -5.31
CA GLN A 52 -16.84 18.08 -5.69
C GLN A 52 -16.12 17.04 -6.55
N VAL A 53 -16.07 15.76 -6.14
CA VAL A 53 -15.42 14.70 -6.92
C VAL A 53 -16.05 14.54 -8.30
N LEU A 54 -17.37 14.66 -8.41
CA LEU A 54 -18.07 14.61 -9.69
C LEU A 54 -17.70 15.79 -10.60
N GLU A 55 -17.58 17.02 -10.07
CA GLU A 55 -17.12 18.16 -10.86
C GLU A 55 -15.66 18.02 -11.29
N GLU A 56 -14.79 17.43 -10.45
CA GLU A 56 -13.40 17.09 -10.81
C GLU A 56 -13.35 16.12 -12.00
N ILE A 57 -14.17 15.07 -11.96
CA ILE A 57 -14.29 14.08 -13.04
C ILE A 57 -14.85 14.73 -14.31
N HIS A 58 -15.87 15.57 -14.18
CA HIS A 58 -16.48 16.25 -15.31
C HIS A 58 -15.53 17.28 -15.95
N ALA A 59 -14.73 17.98 -15.14
CA ALA A 59 -13.69 18.90 -15.64
C ALA A 59 -12.59 18.20 -16.44
N LEU A 60 -12.22 16.97 -16.07
CA LEU A 60 -11.30 16.13 -16.84
C LEU A 60 -11.95 15.59 -18.12
N GLU A 61 -13.23 15.21 -18.07
CA GLU A 61 -13.99 14.79 -19.25
C GLU A 61 -14.04 15.89 -20.32
N ARG A 62 -14.35 17.13 -19.92
CA ARG A 62 -14.38 18.30 -20.83
C ARG A 62 -13.04 18.57 -21.51
N ARG A 63 -11.94 18.10 -20.92
CA ARG A 63 -10.57 18.19 -21.46
C ARG A 63 -10.15 16.97 -22.27
N GLY A 64 -11.05 16.01 -22.49
CA GLY A 64 -10.80 14.84 -23.33
C GLY A 64 -10.21 13.64 -22.60
N ALA A 65 -10.17 13.62 -21.27
CA ALA A 65 -9.66 12.46 -20.53
C ALA A 65 -10.49 11.20 -20.84
N GLU A 66 -9.84 10.14 -21.36
CA GLU A 66 -10.50 8.85 -21.63
C GLU A 66 -10.39 7.88 -20.44
N GLY A 67 -9.54 8.19 -19.46
CA GLY A 67 -9.33 7.40 -18.26
C GLY A 67 -8.97 8.25 -17.04
N ILE A 68 -9.46 7.85 -15.87
CA ILE A 68 -9.19 8.48 -14.59
C ILE A 68 -8.71 7.43 -13.59
N PHE A 69 -7.59 7.73 -12.93
CA PHE A 69 -7.16 7.04 -11.73
C PHE A 69 -7.75 7.75 -10.51
N LEU A 70 -8.60 7.05 -9.75
CA LEU A 70 -8.98 7.50 -8.42
C LEU A 70 -7.80 7.19 -7.49
N CYS A 71 -6.99 8.21 -7.23
CA CYS A 71 -5.66 8.14 -6.62
C CYS A 71 -5.69 7.93 -5.10
N ASP A 72 -6.74 7.31 -4.59
CA ASP A 72 -6.83 6.98 -3.17
C ASP A 72 -5.86 5.83 -2.87
N ASP A 73 -5.29 5.81 -1.66
CA ASP A 73 -4.49 4.67 -1.19
C ASP A 73 -5.37 3.45 -0.87
N ASN A 74 -6.62 3.71 -0.50
CA ASN A 74 -7.67 2.71 -0.38
C ASN A 74 -9.05 3.32 -0.63
N PHE A 75 -9.59 3.13 -1.84
CA PHE A 75 -10.91 3.62 -2.23
C PHE A 75 -12.04 3.15 -1.31
N ILE A 76 -11.90 1.99 -0.67
CA ILE A 76 -12.89 1.45 0.29
C ILE A 76 -12.44 1.59 1.74
N GLY A 77 -11.55 2.55 2.04
CA GLY A 77 -11.26 2.93 3.42
C GLY A 77 -12.54 3.33 4.18
N ASP A 78 -13.48 3.96 3.48
CA ASP A 78 -14.87 4.17 3.89
C ASP A 78 -15.82 3.60 2.82
N PRO A 79 -16.33 2.36 2.99
CA PRO A 79 -17.24 1.75 2.03
C PRO A 79 -18.57 2.50 1.86
N GLY A 80 -19.03 3.21 2.89
CA GLY A 80 -20.29 3.96 2.84
C GLY A 80 -20.17 5.16 1.90
N TYR A 81 -19.10 5.95 2.09
CA TYR A 81 -18.76 7.05 1.18
C TYR A 81 -18.53 6.57 -0.25
N ALA A 82 -17.76 5.49 -0.43
CA ALA A 82 -17.45 4.98 -1.76
C ALA A 82 -18.71 4.49 -2.52
N LYS A 83 -19.67 3.88 -1.82
CA LYS A 83 -20.99 3.52 -2.40
C LYS A 83 -21.80 4.76 -2.78
N ALA A 84 -21.81 5.79 -1.94
CA ALA A 84 -22.51 7.05 -2.24
C ALA A 84 -21.91 7.73 -3.48
N LEU A 85 -20.59 7.75 -3.60
CA LEU A 85 -19.91 8.27 -4.79
C LEU A 85 -20.24 7.44 -6.03
N LEU A 86 -20.17 6.10 -5.96
CA LEU A 86 -20.49 5.22 -7.10
C LEU A 86 -21.94 5.41 -7.59
N LYS A 87 -22.89 5.58 -6.66
CA LYS A 87 -24.30 5.82 -6.98
C LYS A 87 -24.49 7.03 -7.91
N GLU A 88 -23.79 8.12 -7.65
CA GLU A 88 -23.90 9.36 -8.44
C GLU A 88 -22.94 9.37 -9.65
N LEU A 89 -21.79 8.69 -9.55
CA LEU A 89 -20.81 8.59 -10.62
C LEU A 89 -21.34 7.80 -11.82
N ILE A 90 -22.09 6.72 -11.57
CA ILE A 90 -22.64 5.86 -12.62
C ILE A 90 -23.54 6.64 -13.61
N PRO A 91 -24.59 7.38 -13.18
CA PRO A 91 -25.42 8.13 -14.10
C PRO A 91 -24.66 9.27 -14.80
N LEU A 92 -23.77 9.97 -14.09
CA LEU A 92 -22.93 11.02 -14.69
C LEU A 92 -22.04 10.44 -15.80
N ASN A 93 -21.32 9.35 -15.54
CA ASN A 93 -20.45 8.75 -16.55
C ASN A 93 -21.22 8.23 -17.77
N ARG A 94 -22.48 7.82 -17.57
CA ARG A 94 -23.39 7.41 -18.65
C ARG A 94 -23.90 8.58 -19.50
N SER A 95 -23.97 9.79 -18.94
CA SER A 95 -24.39 10.98 -19.70
C SER A 95 -23.30 11.52 -20.62
N PHE A 96 -22.03 11.16 -20.37
CA PHE A 96 -20.93 11.55 -21.23
C PHE A 96 -21.03 10.92 -22.62
N ARG A 97 -20.70 11.70 -23.65
CA ARG A 97 -20.65 11.23 -25.04
C ARG A 97 -19.73 10.01 -25.20
N ARG A 98 -18.68 9.95 -24.38
CA ARG A 98 -17.74 8.83 -24.25
C ARG A 98 -17.55 8.53 -22.77
N PRO A 99 -18.09 7.42 -22.24
CA PRO A 99 -17.90 7.06 -20.85
C PRO A 99 -16.42 6.86 -20.51
N ILE A 100 -15.97 7.51 -19.44
CA ILE A 100 -14.62 7.45 -18.90
C ILE A 100 -14.38 6.07 -18.26
N GLY A 101 -13.18 5.53 -18.46
CA GLY A 101 -12.74 4.34 -17.76
C GLY A 101 -12.04 4.67 -16.43
N PHE A 102 -12.38 3.96 -15.36
CA PHE A 102 -11.76 4.18 -14.05
C PHE A 102 -10.78 3.08 -13.65
N PHE A 103 -9.79 3.47 -12.84
CA PHE A 103 -8.87 2.59 -12.12
C PHE A 103 -8.71 3.14 -10.71
N THR A 104 -8.46 2.27 -9.73
CA THR A 104 -8.22 2.72 -8.34
C THR A 104 -7.43 1.68 -7.57
N GLN A 105 -6.93 2.07 -6.39
CA GLN A 105 -6.38 1.16 -5.39
C GLN A 105 -7.46 0.83 -4.37
N ILE A 106 -7.58 -0.46 -4.05
CA ILE A 106 -8.64 -0.97 -3.21
C ILE A 106 -8.15 -2.22 -2.48
N THR A 107 -8.71 -2.52 -1.31
CA THR A 107 -8.36 -3.71 -0.54
C THR A 107 -9.20 -4.92 -0.94
N LEU A 108 -8.64 -6.12 -0.72
CA LEU A 108 -9.20 -7.39 -1.19
C LEU A 108 -10.60 -7.70 -0.62
N ASN A 109 -10.92 -7.16 0.55
CA ASN A 109 -12.22 -7.32 1.22
C ASN A 109 -13.41 -6.78 0.40
N VAL A 110 -13.18 -6.02 -0.69
CA VAL A 110 -14.24 -5.72 -1.68
C VAL A 110 -14.92 -6.99 -2.23
N ALA A 111 -14.21 -8.12 -2.26
CA ALA A 111 -14.76 -9.40 -2.69
C ALA A 111 -15.97 -9.86 -1.86
N LYS A 112 -16.15 -9.33 -0.65
CA LYS A 112 -17.25 -9.71 0.24
C LYS A 112 -18.58 -9.03 -0.09
N ASP A 113 -18.58 -8.05 -0.99
CA ASP A 113 -19.76 -7.26 -1.34
C ASP A 113 -20.05 -7.33 -2.84
N ASP A 114 -21.00 -8.19 -3.22
CA ASP A 114 -21.39 -8.40 -4.62
C ASP A 114 -21.96 -7.12 -5.26
N GLN A 115 -22.78 -6.36 -4.53
CA GLN A 115 -23.34 -5.11 -5.04
C GLN A 115 -22.26 -4.04 -5.27
N PHE A 116 -21.21 -4.03 -4.45
CA PHE A 116 -20.05 -3.15 -4.66
C PHE A 116 -19.33 -3.53 -5.96
N LEU A 117 -19.06 -4.82 -6.18
CA LEU A 117 -18.41 -5.29 -7.42
C LEU A 117 -19.24 -4.96 -8.67
N GLU A 118 -20.56 -5.10 -8.59
CA GLU A 118 -21.47 -4.67 -9.65
C GLU A 118 -21.37 -3.17 -9.91
N SER A 119 -21.37 -2.36 -8.86
CA SER A 119 -21.26 -0.91 -8.94
C SER A 119 -19.93 -0.47 -9.57
N LEU A 120 -18.82 -1.12 -9.23
CA LEU A 120 -17.51 -0.87 -9.88
C LEU A 120 -17.55 -1.22 -11.37
N ALA A 121 -18.13 -2.36 -11.74
CA ALA A 121 -18.28 -2.74 -13.14
C ALA A 121 -19.17 -1.75 -13.90
N ASP A 122 -20.27 -1.29 -13.30
CA ASP A 122 -21.25 -0.39 -13.91
C ASP A 122 -20.80 1.07 -13.97
N ALA A 123 -19.92 1.46 -13.04
CA ALA A 123 -19.21 2.74 -13.07
C ALA A 123 -18.11 2.77 -14.15
N ASN A 124 -17.86 1.64 -14.83
CA ASN A 124 -16.88 1.50 -15.89
C ASN A 124 -15.43 1.41 -15.38
N PHE A 125 -15.18 0.75 -14.25
CA PHE A 125 -13.81 0.40 -13.86
C PHE A 125 -13.22 -0.64 -14.82
N PHE A 126 -12.01 -0.41 -15.33
CA PHE A 126 -11.33 -1.36 -16.23
C PHE A 126 -10.37 -2.32 -15.53
N GLY A 127 -10.22 -2.16 -14.23
CA GLY A 127 -9.38 -2.97 -13.37
C GLY A 127 -9.20 -2.31 -12.02
N LEU A 128 -8.66 -3.08 -11.08
CA LEU A 128 -8.42 -2.67 -9.71
C LEU A 128 -6.95 -2.94 -9.37
N TYR A 129 -6.30 -2.02 -8.67
CA TYR A 129 -5.04 -2.30 -8.00
C TYR A 129 -5.33 -2.84 -6.61
N ILE A 130 -4.86 -4.04 -6.31
CA ILE A 130 -5.07 -4.69 -5.00
C ILE A 130 -3.72 -5.13 -4.46
N GLY A 131 -3.37 -4.63 -3.27
CA GLY A 131 -2.23 -5.14 -2.50
C GLY A 131 -2.55 -6.53 -1.98
N VAL A 132 -2.14 -7.56 -2.71
CA VAL A 132 -2.25 -8.97 -2.30
C VAL A 132 -1.06 -9.36 -1.42
N GLU A 133 0.10 -8.77 -1.73
CA GLU A 133 1.42 -8.93 -1.12
C GLU A 133 2.02 -10.31 -1.32
N THR A 134 1.43 -11.35 -0.74
CA THR A 134 2.05 -12.67 -0.75
C THR A 134 1.00 -13.76 -0.54
N PRO A 135 1.16 -14.96 -1.15
CA PRO A 135 0.37 -16.13 -0.81
C PRO A 135 0.79 -16.77 0.52
N ASN A 136 1.86 -16.29 1.15
CA ASN A 136 2.31 -16.79 2.44
C ASN A 136 1.48 -16.18 3.60
N VAL A 137 0.65 -17.01 4.23
CA VAL A 137 -0.26 -16.56 5.29
C VAL A 137 0.50 -16.03 6.50
N GLU A 138 1.64 -16.64 6.85
CA GLU A 138 2.45 -16.19 7.98
C GLU A 138 3.01 -14.78 7.75
N SER A 139 3.55 -14.51 6.55
CA SER A 139 4.00 -13.17 6.15
C SER A 139 2.86 -12.14 6.16
N LEU A 140 1.62 -12.54 5.82
CA LEU A 140 0.46 -11.64 5.92
C LEU A 140 0.06 -11.33 7.36
N ILE A 141 0.23 -12.29 8.28
CA ILE A 141 0.00 -12.10 9.71
C ILE A 141 1.09 -11.20 10.29
N GLU A 142 2.36 -11.47 9.98
CA GLU A 142 3.54 -10.67 10.36
C GLU A 142 3.31 -9.19 10.09
N ILE A 143 2.87 -8.86 8.86
CA ILE A 143 2.70 -7.47 8.42
C ILE A 143 1.35 -6.87 8.83
N ASN A 144 0.55 -7.57 9.61
CA ASN A 144 -0.78 -7.17 10.06
C ASN A 144 -1.74 -6.76 8.94
N LYS A 145 -2.00 -7.68 7.98
CA LYS A 145 -2.94 -7.46 6.86
C LYS A 145 -4.22 -8.33 6.97
N PRO A 146 -5.10 -8.09 7.95
CA PRO A 146 -6.26 -8.95 8.24
C PRO A 146 -7.23 -9.14 7.07
N GLN A 147 -7.35 -8.13 6.23
CA GLN A 147 -8.15 -8.17 5.01
C GLN A 147 -7.67 -9.21 3.98
N ASN A 148 -6.46 -9.75 4.15
CA ASN A 148 -5.90 -10.81 3.31
C ASN A 148 -5.72 -12.14 4.08
N TYR A 149 -5.23 -12.14 5.32
CA TYR A 149 -4.98 -13.41 6.05
C TYR A 149 -6.24 -14.05 6.67
N ARG A 150 -7.35 -13.31 6.80
CA ARG A 150 -8.62 -13.84 7.35
C ARG A 150 -9.57 -14.38 6.28
N THR A 151 -9.07 -14.64 5.07
CA THR A 151 -9.89 -15.04 3.93
C THR A 151 -9.13 -15.97 2.98
N ASP A 152 -9.88 -16.63 2.10
CA ASP A 152 -9.33 -17.33 0.95
C ASP A 152 -9.06 -16.31 -0.17
N ILE A 153 -7.80 -15.88 -0.26
CA ILE A 153 -7.37 -14.88 -1.23
C ILE A 153 -7.54 -15.34 -2.68
N VAL A 154 -7.39 -16.65 -2.95
CA VAL A 154 -7.56 -17.22 -4.30
C VAL A 154 -9.02 -17.09 -4.71
N ARG A 155 -9.94 -17.52 -3.85
CA ARG A 155 -11.38 -17.40 -4.10
C ARG A 155 -11.81 -15.96 -4.29
N ASP A 156 -11.31 -15.04 -3.47
CA ASP A 156 -11.66 -13.63 -3.53
C ASP A 156 -11.18 -12.96 -4.83
N ILE A 157 -9.94 -13.25 -5.26
CA ILE A 157 -9.42 -12.80 -6.55
C ILE A 157 -10.29 -13.32 -7.70
N LYS A 158 -10.59 -14.62 -7.70
CA LYS A 158 -11.40 -15.24 -8.75
C LYS A 158 -12.81 -14.65 -8.77
N LYS A 159 -13.38 -14.34 -7.61
CA LYS A 159 -14.66 -13.66 -7.47
C LYS A 159 -14.64 -12.28 -8.11
N ILE A 160 -13.66 -11.43 -7.78
CA ILE A 160 -13.52 -10.09 -8.38
C ILE A 160 -13.41 -10.18 -9.91
N GLN A 161 -12.54 -11.07 -10.42
CA GLN A 161 -12.36 -11.26 -11.85
C GLN A 161 -13.64 -11.75 -12.55
N SER A 162 -14.50 -12.51 -11.86
CA SER A 162 -15.77 -12.98 -12.40
C SER A 162 -16.74 -11.85 -12.79
N TYR A 163 -16.59 -10.66 -12.18
CA TYR A 163 -17.34 -9.44 -12.53
C TYR A 163 -16.77 -8.70 -13.75
N GLY A 164 -15.74 -9.25 -14.39
CA GLY A 164 -15.05 -8.61 -15.52
C GLY A 164 -14.06 -7.53 -15.10
N LEU A 165 -13.59 -7.57 -13.84
CA LEU A 165 -12.64 -6.62 -13.24
C LEU A 165 -11.25 -7.27 -13.14
N PRO A 166 -10.31 -7.01 -14.06
CA PRO A 166 -8.94 -7.47 -13.94
C PRO A 166 -8.25 -6.88 -12.72
N ILE A 167 -7.39 -7.67 -12.08
CA ILE A 167 -6.57 -7.22 -10.95
C ILE A 167 -5.15 -6.92 -11.42
N LYS A 168 -4.66 -5.72 -11.11
CA LYS A 168 -3.23 -5.41 -11.04
C LYS A 168 -2.81 -5.66 -9.59
N ALA A 169 -2.07 -6.73 -9.33
CA ALA A 169 -1.76 -7.12 -7.96
C ALA A 169 -0.44 -6.49 -7.50
N GLY A 170 -0.45 -5.80 -6.35
CA GLY A 170 0.78 -5.53 -5.61
C GLY A 170 1.23 -6.83 -4.93
N MET A 171 2.44 -7.27 -5.24
CA MET A 171 3.09 -8.45 -4.66
C MET A 171 4.46 -8.05 -4.11
N ILE A 172 4.88 -8.71 -3.02
CA ILE A 172 6.12 -8.45 -2.31
C ILE A 172 6.78 -9.80 -1.99
N VAL A 173 8.11 -9.85 -2.13
CA VAL A 173 8.97 -10.95 -1.66
C VAL A 173 10.00 -10.44 -0.67
N GLY A 174 10.43 -11.29 0.26
CA GLY A 174 11.46 -10.98 1.24
C GLY A 174 10.90 -10.55 2.59
N PHE A 175 9.71 -11.02 2.96
CA PHE A 175 9.22 -10.98 4.35
C PHE A 175 10.03 -11.94 5.24
N ASP A 176 9.93 -11.81 6.56
CA ASP A 176 10.73 -12.65 7.46
C ASP A 176 10.31 -14.11 7.44
N HIS A 177 9.03 -14.36 7.21
CA HIS A 177 8.47 -15.70 7.00
C HIS A 177 8.67 -16.23 5.56
N ASP A 178 9.33 -15.48 4.67
CA ASP A 178 9.68 -15.99 3.34
C ASP A 178 11.04 -16.71 3.36
N ASP A 179 11.07 -17.91 2.80
CA ASP A 179 12.30 -18.62 2.42
C ASP A 179 12.44 -18.65 0.88
N VAL A 180 13.45 -19.35 0.37
CA VAL A 180 13.70 -19.44 -1.08
C VAL A 180 12.55 -20.08 -1.87
N THR A 181 11.61 -20.77 -1.22
CA THR A 181 10.43 -21.35 -1.90
C THR A 181 9.40 -20.29 -2.29
N ILE A 182 9.49 -19.07 -1.73
CA ILE A 182 8.51 -18.01 -1.97
C ILE A 182 8.37 -17.66 -3.46
N PHE A 183 9.46 -17.75 -4.24
CA PHE A 183 9.45 -17.42 -5.65
C PHE A 183 8.57 -18.38 -6.46
N ASP A 184 8.64 -19.68 -6.15
CA ASP A 184 7.77 -20.69 -6.76
C ASP A 184 6.33 -20.53 -6.30
N ARG A 185 6.10 -20.35 -5.00
CA ARG A 185 4.76 -20.14 -4.42
C ARG A 185 4.06 -18.92 -5.03
N GLN A 186 4.77 -17.80 -5.17
CA GLN A 186 4.30 -16.59 -5.84
C GLN A 186 3.97 -16.85 -7.31
N PHE A 187 4.84 -17.53 -8.05
CA PHE A 187 4.60 -17.86 -9.45
C PHE A 187 3.34 -18.74 -9.60
N GLU A 188 3.25 -19.83 -8.86
CA GLU A 188 2.12 -20.76 -8.90
C GLU A 188 0.81 -20.07 -8.55
N PHE A 189 0.80 -19.26 -7.49
CA PHE A 189 -0.35 -18.46 -7.09
C PHE A 189 -0.83 -17.54 -8.20
N LEU A 190 0.09 -16.85 -8.91
CA LEU A 190 -0.26 -15.99 -10.04
C LEU A 190 -0.87 -16.78 -11.21
N GLN A 191 -0.33 -17.98 -11.50
CA GLN A 191 -0.86 -18.86 -12.54
C GLN A 191 -2.27 -19.36 -12.19
N GLU A 192 -2.48 -19.76 -10.93
CA GLU A 192 -3.74 -20.32 -10.45
C GLU A 192 -4.87 -19.29 -10.38
N THR A 193 -4.54 -18.09 -9.91
CA THR A 193 -5.51 -16.99 -9.77
C THR A 193 -5.81 -16.30 -11.11
N GLY A 194 -4.91 -16.42 -12.08
CA GLY A 194 -5.02 -15.69 -13.35
C GLY A 194 -4.72 -14.19 -13.22
N ILE A 195 -3.95 -13.76 -12.21
CA ILE A 195 -3.50 -12.37 -12.11
C ILE A 195 -2.60 -12.05 -13.30
N VAL A 196 -3.11 -11.23 -14.22
CA VAL A 196 -2.40 -10.94 -15.47
C VAL A 196 -1.23 -9.98 -15.28
N HIS A 197 -1.40 -8.95 -14.44
CA HIS A 197 -0.45 -7.86 -14.21
C HIS A 197 0.00 -7.78 -12.74
N PRO A 198 0.90 -8.66 -12.29
CA PRO A 198 1.52 -8.52 -10.99
C PRO A 198 2.62 -7.44 -11.03
N GLN A 199 2.55 -6.52 -10.08
CA GLN A 199 3.63 -5.61 -9.72
C GLN A 199 4.35 -6.22 -8.52
N ILE A 200 5.41 -6.97 -8.81
CA ILE A 200 6.22 -7.67 -7.82
C ILE A 200 7.40 -6.77 -7.46
N ASN A 201 7.57 -6.51 -6.17
CA ASN A 201 8.70 -5.75 -5.62
C ASN A 201 9.39 -6.58 -4.53
N MET A 202 10.64 -6.27 -4.21
CA MET A 202 11.24 -6.73 -2.96
C MET A 202 10.73 -5.86 -1.81
N LEU A 203 10.60 -6.46 -0.61
CA LEU A 203 10.21 -5.73 0.59
C LEU A 203 11.20 -4.59 0.83
N LYS A 204 10.67 -3.43 1.16
CA LYS A 204 11.44 -2.26 1.56
C LYS A 204 10.94 -1.80 2.91
N ALA A 205 11.85 -1.21 3.67
CA ALA A 205 11.55 -0.61 4.95
C ALA A 205 11.67 0.91 4.83
N PRO A 206 10.60 1.64 4.40
CA PRO A 206 10.63 3.09 4.39
C PRO A 206 10.84 3.63 5.80
N ARG A 207 11.69 4.65 5.90
CA ARG A 207 12.03 5.28 7.17
C ARG A 207 10.77 5.71 7.94
N GLY A 208 10.75 5.40 9.25
CA GLY A 208 9.64 5.75 10.14
C GLY A 208 8.43 4.80 10.12
N THR A 209 8.41 3.81 9.22
CA THR A 209 7.41 2.73 9.26
C THR A 209 7.67 1.77 10.42
N LYS A 210 6.65 1.02 10.87
CA LYS A 210 6.84 -0.01 11.91
C LYS A 210 7.87 -1.05 11.49
N LEU A 211 7.83 -1.45 10.22
CA LEU A 211 8.77 -2.41 9.66
C LEU A 211 10.19 -1.88 9.78
N TRP A 212 10.42 -0.62 9.37
CA TRP A 212 11.74 -0.02 9.50
C TRP A 212 12.20 0.08 10.95
N VAL A 213 11.32 0.51 11.87
CA VAL A 213 11.65 0.57 13.30
C VAL A 213 12.07 -0.80 13.83
N ARG A 214 11.32 -1.86 13.53
CA ARG A 214 11.62 -3.23 13.96
C ARG A 214 12.94 -3.72 13.35
N LEU A 215 13.06 -3.68 12.03
CA LEU A 215 14.25 -4.17 11.34
C LEU A 215 15.51 -3.38 11.72
N HIS A 216 15.38 -2.08 12.00
CA HIS A 216 16.50 -1.25 12.42
C HIS A 216 17.01 -1.65 13.81
N LYS A 217 16.13 -1.95 14.79
CA LYS A 217 16.52 -2.54 16.09
C LYS A 217 17.30 -3.84 15.94
N GLU A 218 16.88 -4.66 14.99
CA GLU A 218 17.51 -5.95 14.71
C GLU A 218 18.80 -5.80 13.88
N GLY A 219 19.19 -4.54 13.58
CA GLY A 219 20.32 -4.20 12.74
C GLY A 219 20.11 -4.54 11.26
N ARG A 220 18.93 -5.03 10.83
CA ARG A 220 18.65 -5.58 9.49
C ARG A 220 18.31 -4.55 8.42
N VAL A 221 18.58 -3.27 8.64
CA VAL A 221 18.46 -2.22 7.63
C VAL A 221 19.85 -1.77 7.16
N VAL A 222 20.02 -1.62 5.85
CA VAL A 222 21.29 -1.18 5.22
C VAL A 222 21.13 0.17 4.51
N GLU A 223 22.24 0.89 4.39
CA GLU A 223 22.29 2.17 3.70
C GLU A 223 22.07 2.01 2.19
N MET A 224 21.01 2.62 1.67
CA MET A 224 20.69 2.57 0.23
C MET A 224 21.75 3.25 -0.63
N VAL A 225 22.54 4.18 -0.08
CA VAL A 225 23.64 4.83 -0.83
C VAL A 225 24.68 3.83 -1.28
N ASP A 226 24.90 2.75 -0.52
CA ASP A 226 25.85 1.68 -0.89
C ASP A 226 25.28 0.72 -1.93
N LEU A 227 23.96 0.80 -2.17
CA LEU A 227 23.23 0.02 -3.16
C LEU A 227 22.99 0.80 -4.46
N ARG A 228 23.53 2.01 -4.60
CA ARG A 228 23.47 2.79 -5.85
C ARG A 228 24.76 2.59 -6.65
N PRO A 229 24.78 1.75 -7.70
CA PRO A 229 25.67 1.97 -8.82
C PRO A 229 25.46 3.40 -9.36
N ASP A 230 26.55 4.08 -9.72
CA ASP A 230 26.55 5.47 -10.19
C ASP A 230 25.70 5.68 -11.47
N ASP A 231 25.26 4.60 -12.12
CA ASP A 231 24.51 4.55 -13.37
C ASP A 231 23.04 4.07 -13.22
N LEU A 232 22.51 3.85 -12.01
CA LEU A 232 21.10 3.46 -11.85
C LEU A 232 20.14 4.67 -11.83
N GLU A 233 19.22 4.70 -12.81
CA GLU A 233 18.14 5.68 -12.88
C GLU A 233 17.07 5.51 -11.77
N THR A 234 17.00 4.34 -11.11
CA THR A 234 16.01 4.09 -10.04
C THR A 234 16.46 3.04 -9.01
N THR A 235 16.11 3.28 -7.75
CA THR A 235 16.26 2.33 -6.62
C THR A 235 15.01 1.45 -6.42
N ASP A 236 14.01 1.57 -7.31
CA ASP A 236 12.71 0.89 -7.19
C ASP A 236 12.84 -0.64 -7.14
N LEU A 237 13.87 -1.19 -7.78
CA LEU A 237 14.14 -2.62 -7.89
C LEU A 237 15.03 -3.19 -6.79
N LEU A 238 15.45 -2.41 -5.79
CA LEU A 238 16.40 -2.82 -4.75
C LEU A 238 15.72 -2.95 -3.38
N THR A 239 16.43 -3.45 -2.37
CA THR A 239 15.93 -3.51 -0.98
C THR A 239 16.99 -3.06 0.02
N ASN A 240 16.55 -2.27 1.01
CA ASN A 240 17.36 -1.87 2.16
C ASN A 240 17.31 -2.89 3.32
N ILE A 241 16.77 -4.08 3.11
CA ILE A 241 16.57 -5.07 4.17
C ILE A 241 17.58 -6.20 4.05
N LEU A 242 18.04 -6.70 5.20
CA LEU A 242 18.61 -8.03 5.32
C LEU A 242 17.49 -9.03 5.66
N PRO A 243 17.08 -9.89 4.72
CA PRO A 243 16.03 -10.87 4.97
C PRO A 243 16.44 -11.86 6.07
N ALA A 244 15.46 -12.33 6.85
CA ALA A 244 15.70 -13.30 7.92
C ALA A 244 15.79 -14.75 7.40
N GLY A 245 14.91 -15.14 6.47
CA GLY A 245 14.76 -16.51 5.99
C GLY A 245 15.59 -16.90 4.75
N MET A 246 16.40 -15.98 4.23
CA MET A 246 17.30 -16.22 3.09
C MET A 246 18.45 -15.22 3.08
N THR A 247 19.51 -15.50 2.32
CA THR A 247 20.55 -14.52 2.02
C THR A 247 20.05 -13.48 1.02
N ARG A 248 20.71 -12.33 0.96
CA ARG A 248 20.41 -11.31 -0.06
C ARG A 248 20.66 -11.80 -1.48
N LEU A 249 21.70 -12.60 -1.70
CA LEU A 249 22.00 -13.17 -3.01
C LEU A 249 20.90 -14.12 -3.47
N GLU A 250 20.34 -14.93 -2.56
CA GLU A 250 19.16 -15.77 -2.84
C GLU A 250 17.92 -14.92 -3.15
N LEU A 251 17.69 -13.85 -2.38
CA LEU A 251 16.57 -12.92 -2.63
C LEU A 251 16.66 -12.30 -4.03
N LEU A 252 17.82 -11.74 -4.38
CA LEU A 252 18.05 -11.10 -5.67
C LEU A 252 17.94 -12.10 -6.83
N SER A 253 18.56 -13.28 -6.70
CA SER A 253 18.57 -14.32 -7.73
C SER A 253 17.18 -14.90 -7.96
N GLY A 254 16.45 -15.19 -6.88
CA GLY A 254 15.08 -15.69 -6.92
C GLY A 254 14.11 -14.63 -7.48
N TYR A 255 14.23 -13.38 -7.06
CA TYR A 255 13.44 -12.26 -7.59
C TYR A 255 13.66 -12.08 -9.09
N ARG A 256 14.92 -12.11 -9.55
CA ARG A 256 15.28 -12.07 -10.96
C ARG A 256 14.59 -13.18 -11.75
N ASN A 257 14.67 -14.43 -11.28
CA ASN A 257 14.06 -15.59 -11.92
C ASN A 257 12.52 -15.47 -11.98
N LEU A 258 11.90 -15.03 -10.88
CA LEU A 258 10.46 -14.80 -10.80
C LEU A 258 10.01 -13.75 -11.82
N LEU A 259 10.72 -12.62 -11.93
CA LEU A 259 10.39 -11.56 -12.90
C LEU A 259 10.45 -12.06 -14.34
N GLN A 260 11.41 -12.94 -14.67
CA GLN A 260 11.52 -13.59 -15.98
C GLN A 260 10.33 -14.53 -16.24
N ARG A 261 10.08 -15.47 -15.33
CA ARG A 261 9.01 -16.48 -15.47
C ARG A 261 7.64 -15.83 -15.60
N VAL A 262 7.34 -14.83 -14.79
CA VAL A 262 6.05 -14.13 -14.82
C VAL A 262 5.85 -13.41 -16.15
N ARG A 263 6.92 -12.88 -16.76
CA ARG A 263 6.82 -12.13 -18.02
C ARG A 263 6.97 -12.97 -19.29
N ASP A 264 7.29 -14.24 -19.16
CA ASP A 264 7.25 -15.18 -20.28
C ASP A 264 5.86 -15.18 -20.96
N TRP A 265 5.86 -15.20 -22.29
CA TRP A 265 4.63 -15.09 -23.09
C TRP A 265 3.68 -16.26 -22.89
N ARG A 266 4.17 -17.48 -22.65
CA ARG A 266 3.33 -18.66 -22.42
C ARG A 266 2.67 -18.55 -21.04
N ASN A 267 3.43 -18.14 -20.03
CA ASN A 267 2.91 -17.94 -18.68
C ASN A 267 1.89 -16.80 -18.64
N PHE A 268 2.19 -15.67 -19.29
CA PHE A 268 1.24 -14.57 -19.46
C PHE A 268 -0.06 -15.03 -20.15
N GLU A 269 0.04 -15.75 -21.27
CA GLU A 269 -1.12 -16.25 -21.98
C GLU A 269 -1.97 -17.19 -21.11
N ALA A 270 -1.34 -18.06 -20.34
CA ALA A 270 -2.03 -18.95 -19.41
C ALA A 270 -2.84 -18.14 -18.39
N ARG A 271 -2.26 -17.11 -17.75
CA ARG A 271 -2.98 -16.26 -16.79
C ARG A 271 -4.15 -15.52 -17.41
N VAL A 272 -3.97 -14.98 -18.61
CA VAL A 272 -5.07 -14.30 -19.33
C VAL A 272 -6.21 -15.27 -19.61
N LYS A 273 -5.92 -16.49 -20.08
CA LYS A 273 -6.95 -17.51 -20.33
C LYS A 273 -7.64 -17.92 -19.03
N THR A 274 -6.88 -18.11 -17.95
CA THR A 274 -7.41 -18.39 -16.62
C THR A 274 -8.39 -17.29 -16.20
N MET A 275 -7.99 -16.01 -16.23
CA MET A 275 -8.87 -14.87 -15.90
C MET A 275 -10.12 -14.83 -16.78
N VAL A 276 -9.96 -14.89 -18.11
CA VAL A 276 -11.09 -14.83 -19.06
C VAL A 276 -12.06 -16.00 -18.85
N SER A 277 -11.55 -17.16 -18.43
CA SER A 277 -12.41 -18.33 -18.19
C SER A 277 -13.33 -18.20 -16.99
N GLN A 278 -13.00 -17.30 -16.04
CA GLN A 278 -13.74 -17.03 -14.82
C GLN A 278 -14.81 -15.93 -14.98
N VAL A 279 -14.73 -15.11 -16.03
CA VAL A 279 -15.65 -13.98 -16.26
C VAL A 279 -17.07 -14.50 -16.48
N ARG A 280 -18.01 -14.04 -15.65
CA ARG A 280 -19.44 -14.40 -15.70
C ARG A 280 -20.31 -13.21 -16.04
N ARG A 281 -19.99 -12.03 -15.50
CA ARG A 281 -20.79 -10.82 -15.70
C ARG A 281 -20.49 -10.17 -17.04
N ARG A 282 -21.54 -9.78 -17.77
CA ARG A 282 -21.43 -8.90 -18.94
C ARG A 282 -21.53 -7.44 -18.49
N PRO A 283 -20.77 -6.51 -19.09
CA PRO A 283 -20.93 -5.11 -18.77
C PRO A 283 -22.32 -4.64 -19.20
N THR A 284 -22.94 -3.79 -18.40
CA THR A 284 -24.22 -3.17 -18.75
C THR A 284 -24.06 -2.16 -19.89
N HIS A 285 -22.82 -1.73 -20.19
CA HIS A 285 -22.50 -0.73 -21.22
C HIS A 285 -21.37 -1.17 -22.14
N ARG A 286 -21.50 -0.86 -23.44
CA ARG A 286 -20.42 -1.07 -24.41
C ARG A 286 -19.48 0.14 -24.43
N ARG A 287 -18.21 -0.08 -24.07
CA ARG A 287 -17.16 0.90 -24.33
C ARG A 287 -16.99 1.11 -25.83
N LYS A 288 -17.12 2.36 -26.29
CA LYS A 288 -16.69 2.74 -27.64
C LYS A 288 -15.17 2.94 -27.60
N VAL A 289 -14.44 2.13 -28.36
CA VAL A 289 -12.99 2.31 -28.52
C VAL A 289 -12.75 3.47 -29.48
N SER A 290 -11.87 4.40 -29.12
CA SER A 290 -11.47 5.51 -30.00
C SER A 290 -10.83 4.98 -31.29
N GLY A 291 -11.25 5.50 -32.45
CA GLY A 291 -10.67 5.11 -33.74
C GLY A 291 -9.17 5.40 -33.83
N ARG A 292 -8.70 6.47 -33.17
CA ARG A 292 -7.28 6.82 -33.03
C ARG A 292 -6.50 5.72 -32.29
N LEU A 293 -7.04 5.21 -31.18
CA LEU A 293 -6.44 4.10 -30.43
C LEU A 293 -6.36 2.83 -31.28
N LEU A 294 -7.37 2.56 -32.13
CA LEU A 294 -7.37 1.40 -33.02
C LEU A 294 -6.24 1.47 -34.05
N VAL A 295 -6.03 2.64 -34.68
CA VAL A 295 -4.92 2.85 -35.63
C VAL A 295 -3.56 2.73 -34.95
N MET A 296 -3.40 3.31 -33.76
CA MET A 296 -2.16 3.18 -32.99
C MET A 296 -1.89 1.72 -32.59
N ALA A 297 -2.92 1.00 -32.14
CA ALA A 297 -2.83 -0.42 -31.82
C ALA A 297 -2.44 -1.26 -33.04
N ALA A 298 -3.00 -0.95 -34.23
CA ALA A 298 -2.65 -1.64 -35.47
C ALA A 298 -1.18 -1.39 -35.85
N LYS A 299 -0.72 -0.13 -35.83
CA LYS A 299 0.70 0.20 -36.10
C LYS A 299 1.64 -0.50 -35.11
N ALA A 300 1.30 -0.47 -33.83
CA ALA A 300 2.06 -1.14 -32.78
C ALA A 300 2.09 -2.66 -33.00
N PHE A 301 0.97 -3.28 -33.40
CA PHE A 301 0.92 -4.72 -33.65
C PHE A 301 1.93 -5.17 -34.71
N PHE A 302 2.10 -4.40 -35.79
CA PHE A 302 3.05 -4.75 -36.85
C PHE A 302 4.52 -4.49 -36.50
N SER A 303 4.81 -3.64 -35.51
CA SER A 303 6.18 -3.43 -35.01
C SER A 303 6.61 -4.43 -33.94
N MET A 304 5.70 -5.29 -33.47
CA MET A 304 6.00 -6.32 -32.46
C MET A 304 6.76 -7.53 -33.03
N ASP A 305 7.54 -8.18 -32.18
CA ASP A 305 8.19 -9.44 -32.50
C ASP A 305 7.16 -10.54 -32.82
N ARG A 306 7.64 -11.62 -33.45
CA ARG A 306 6.77 -12.71 -33.94
C ARG A 306 6.04 -13.43 -32.80
N GLN A 307 6.67 -13.57 -31.62
CA GLN A 307 6.08 -14.27 -30.48
C GLN A 307 4.97 -13.45 -29.84
N ALA A 308 5.18 -12.15 -29.66
CA ALA A 308 4.17 -11.20 -29.20
C ALA A 308 2.94 -11.18 -30.13
N ARG A 309 3.14 -11.05 -31.45
CA ARG A 309 2.03 -11.08 -32.43
C ARG A 309 1.22 -12.37 -32.39
N ARG A 310 1.89 -13.53 -32.34
CA ARG A 310 1.21 -14.84 -32.23
C ARG A 310 0.42 -14.97 -30.93
N THR A 311 0.93 -14.43 -29.83
CA THR A 311 0.25 -14.45 -28.53
C THR A 311 -0.96 -13.53 -28.53
N ALA A 312 -0.85 -12.32 -29.07
CA ALA A 312 -1.98 -11.42 -29.26
C ALA A 312 -3.11 -12.05 -30.09
N LEU A 313 -2.80 -12.69 -31.22
CA LEU A 313 -3.80 -13.37 -32.06
C LEU A 313 -4.50 -14.52 -31.32
N ARG A 314 -3.74 -15.36 -30.61
CA ARG A 314 -4.32 -16.47 -29.81
C ARG A 314 -5.22 -15.95 -28.70
N LEU A 315 -4.80 -14.91 -27.98
CA LEU A 315 -5.61 -14.27 -26.95
C LEU A 315 -6.86 -13.60 -27.50
N PHE A 316 -6.75 -12.93 -28.65
CA PHE A 316 -7.89 -12.33 -29.34
C PHE A 316 -8.93 -13.39 -29.70
N LEU A 317 -8.52 -14.46 -30.38
CA LEU A 317 -9.42 -15.53 -30.80
C LEU A 317 -10.06 -16.24 -29.60
N TYR A 318 -9.28 -16.57 -28.57
CA TYR A 318 -9.78 -17.19 -27.35
C TYR A 318 -10.81 -16.30 -26.64
N THR A 319 -10.47 -15.02 -26.44
CA THR A 319 -11.34 -14.06 -25.76
C THR A 319 -12.60 -13.77 -26.57
N ARG A 320 -12.47 -13.61 -27.90
CA ARG A 320 -13.61 -13.38 -28.80
C ARG A 320 -14.62 -14.53 -28.77
N ARG A 321 -14.15 -15.77 -28.61
CA ARG A 321 -15.00 -16.96 -28.51
C ARG A 321 -15.68 -17.09 -27.15
N ARG A 322 -14.98 -16.79 -26.05
CA ARG A 322 -15.46 -17.07 -24.68
C ARG A 322 -16.11 -15.88 -23.97
N ALA A 323 -15.51 -14.69 -24.10
CA ALA A 323 -16.02 -13.46 -23.50
C ALA A 323 -15.78 -12.26 -24.45
N PRO A 324 -16.57 -12.10 -25.53
CA PRO A 324 -16.35 -11.07 -26.55
C PRO A 324 -16.19 -9.64 -26.00
N HIS A 325 -16.93 -9.32 -24.93
CA HIS A 325 -16.91 -8.01 -24.29
C HIS A 325 -15.59 -7.71 -23.56
N MET A 326 -14.79 -8.74 -23.24
CA MET A 326 -13.46 -8.59 -22.62
C MET A 326 -12.34 -8.36 -23.63
N VAL A 327 -12.61 -8.43 -24.95
CA VAL A 327 -11.56 -8.27 -25.97
C VAL A 327 -10.80 -6.94 -25.83
N PRO A 328 -11.45 -5.77 -25.66
CA PRO A 328 -10.72 -4.51 -25.46
C PRO A 328 -9.84 -4.54 -24.20
N THR A 329 -10.36 -5.12 -23.11
CA THR A 329 -9.64 -5.26 -21.85
C THR A 329 -8.40 -6.15 -22.01
N VAL A 330 -8.55 -7.32 -22.64
CA VAL A 330 -7.44 -8.26 -22.85
C VAL A 330 -6.37 -7.67 -23.78
N MET A 331 -6.75 -6.94 -24.83
CA MET A 331 -5.78 -6.28 -25.71
C MET A 331 -5.03 -5.15 -24.99
N ARG A 332 -5.68 -4.42 -24.08
CA ARG A 332 -5.02 -3.44 -23.21
C ARG A 332 -4.01 -4.12 -22.26
N LEU A 333 -4.40 -5.23 -21.64
CA LEU A 333 -3.51 -6.00 -20.77
C LEU A 333 -2.32 -6.58 -21.57
N PHE A 334 -2.53 -7.05 -22.80
CA PHE A 334 -1.46 -7.46 -23.69
C PHE A 334 -0.51 -6.30 -24.03
N GLY A 335 -1.03 -5.11 -24.35
CA GLY A 335 -0.21 -3.93 -24.61
C GLY A 335 0.67 -3.57 -23.41
N ALA A 336 0.12 -3.58 -22.20
CA ALA A 336 0.88 -3.36 -20.97
C ALA A 336 1.96 -4.44 -20.75
N GLN A 337 1.65 -5.71 -21.04
CA GLN A 337 2.62 -6.81 -20.95
C GLN A 337 3.76 -6.61 -21.93
N TYR A 338 3.45 -6.21 -23.17
CA TYR A 338 4.45 -5.94 -24.19
C TYR A 338 5.42 -4.83 -23.76
N LEU A 339 4.89 -3.73 -23.22
CA LEU A 339 5.74 -2.65 -22.68
C LEU A 339 6.60 -3.13 -21.50
N SER A 340 6.04 -3.96 -20.60
CA SER A 340 6.82 -4.52 -19.49
C SER A 340 7.90 -5.49 -19.97
N ALA A 341 7.61 -6.35 -20.96
CA ALA A 341 8.58 -7.27 -21.54
C ALA A 341 9.73 -6.53 -22.23
N ARG A 342 9.46 -5.36 -22.85
CA ARG A 342 10.52 -4.50 -23.43
C ARG A 342 11.42 -3.85 -22.39
N ARG A 343 10.90 -3.57 -21.19
CA ARG A 343 11.68 -3.00 -20.07
C ARG A 343 12.44 -4.05 -19.27
N LEU A 344 12.00 -5.32 -19.34
CA LEU A 344 12.55 -6.41 -18.54
C LEU A 344 14.08 -6.56 -18.66
N PRO A 345 14.71 -6.49 -19.85
CA PRO A 345 16.17 -6.63 -19.94
C PRO A 345 16.93 -5.62 -19.09
N VAL A 346 16.51 -4.35 -19.08
CA VAL A 346 17.11 -3.28 -18.26
C VAL A 346 16.97 -3.58 -16.76
N TRP A 347 15.80 -4.09 -16.36
CA TRP A 347 15.55 -4.46 -14.97
C TRP A 347 16.40 -5.66 -14.53
N LEU A 348 16.54 -6.67 -15.38
CA LEU A 348 17.38 -7.83 -15.11
C LEU A 348 18.86 -7.44 -15.04
N GLU A 349 19.31 -6.57 -15.93
CA GLU A 349 20.69 -6.04 -15.89
C GLU A 349 20.97 -5.29 -14.59
N THR A 350 20.01 -4.49 -14.11
CA THR A 350 20.10 -3.79 -12.82
C THR A 350 20.27 -4.78 -11.66
N ILE A 351 19.47 -5.85 -11.63
CA ILE A 351 19.56 -6.88 -10.59
C ILE A 351 20.86 -7.67 -10.73
N ASP A 352 21.30 -7.99 -11.96
CA ASP A 352 22.55 -8.70 -12.23
C ASP A 352 23.78 -7.89 -11.80
N LYS A 353 23.76 -6.56 -11.97
CA LYS A 353 24.79 -5.67 -11.43
C LYS A 353 24.84 -5.74 -9.91
N GLN A 354 23.68 -5.70 -9.25
CA GLN A 354 23.62 -5.79 -7.79
C GLN A 354 24.11 -7.15 -7.27
N ILE A 355 23.73 -8.25 -7.92
CA ILE A 355 24.21 -9.60 -7.57
C ILE A 355 25.73 -9.67 -7.67
N ARG A 356 26.34 -9.12 -8.74
CA ARG A 356 27.80 -9.08 -8.88
C ARG A 356 28.47 -8.30 -7.74
N LEU A 357 27.98 -7.09 -7.45
CA LEU A 357 28.52 -6.25 -6.38
C LEU A 357 28.49 -6.95 -5.01
N GLU A 358 27.40 -7.63 -4.68
CA GLU A 358 27.29 -8.36 -3.42
C GLU A 358 28.09 -9.67 -3.41
N THR A 359 28.29 -10.32 -4.56
CA THR A 359 29.12 -11.53 -4.68
C THR A 359 30.62 -11.20 -4.54
N GLU A 360 31.05 -10.04 -5.05
CA GLU A 360 32.43 -9.54 -4.94
C GLU A 360 32.80 -9.07 -3.53
N GLY A 361 31.89 -9.22 -2.56
CA GLY A 361 32.15 -8.92 -1.15
C GLY A 361 32.04 -7.44 -0.80
N ARG A 362 31.30 -6.63 -1.57
CA ARG A 362 31.00 -5.24 -1.19
C ARG A 362 30.27 -5.24 0.15
N GLU A 363 30.92 -4.70 1.17
CA GLU A 363 30.36 -4.61 2.51
C GLU A 363 29.14 -3.68 2.51
N LEU A 364 28.01 -4.20 3.00
CA LEU A 364 26.79 -3.41 3.16
C LEU A 364 26.79 -2.80 4.56
N ARG A 365 26.92 -1.48 4.64
CA ARG A 365 26.87 -0.79 5.93
C ARG A 365 25.46 -0.83 6.46
N ARG A 366 25.33 -1.25 7.73
CA ARG A 366 24.07 -1.12 8.45
C ARG A 366 23.71 0.36 8.59
N GLU A 367 22.43 0.68 8.48
CA GLU A 367 21.95 2.03 8.69
C GLU A 367 22.23 2.44 10.15
N GLN A 368 23.06 3.47 10.36
CA GLN A 368 23.45 3.96 11.68
C GLN A 368 22.57 5.15 12.08
N THR A 369 21.23 4.98 12.07
CA THR A 369 20.34 6.05 12.52
C THR A 369 20.45 6.20 14.05
N VAL A 370 21.02 7.32 14.49
CA VAL A 370 21.10 7.71 15.90
C VAL A 370 19.79 8.37 16.31
N PHE A 371 19.09 7.75 17.25
CA PHE A 371 17.95 8.37 17.90
C PHE A 371 18.33 9.01 19.22
N PHE A 372 17.74 10.17 19.48
CA PHE A 372 17.81 10.87 20.75
C PHE A 372 16.50 11.59 20.99
N VAL A 373 16.26 12.01 22.22
CA VAL A 373 15.13 12.89 22.55
C VAL A 373 15.57 14.34 22.37
N PRO A 374 15.07 15.07 21.35
CA PRO A 374 15.48 16.45 21.11
C PRO A 374 15.11 17.34 22.30
N ASP A 375 15.99 18.26 22.69
CA ASP A 375 15.70 19.15 23.82
C ASP A 375 14.47 20.03 23.55
N GLY A 376 14.26 20.42 22.29
CA GLY A 376 13.06 21.11 21.83
C GLY A 376 11.76 20.31 21.99
N PHE A 377 11.83 18.99 22.16
CA PHE A 377 10.66 18.12 22.38
C PHE A 377 10.34 17.92 23.87
N LYS A 378 11.37 17.84 24.72
CA LYS A 378 11.22 17.47 26.15
C LYS A 378 10.25 18.37 26.92
N LYS A 379 10.35 19.69 26.77
CA LYS A 379 9.46 20.64 27.47
C LYS A 379 8.03 20.60 26.90
N PRO A 380 7.80 20.72 25.59
CA PRO A 380 6.46 20.61 25.00
C PRO A 380 5.76 19.27 25.29
N PHE A 381 6.51 18.17 25.32
CA PHE A 381 5.97 16.86 25.70
C PHE A 381 5.44 16.88 27.14
N ARG A 382 6.23 17.33 28.12
CA ARG A 382 5.78 17.46 29.51
C ARG A 382 4.53 18.33 29.66
N THR A 383 4.48 19.45 28.94
CA THR A 383 3.32 20.35 28.95
C THR A 383 2.07 19.68 28.38
N SER A 384 2.23 18.84 27.35
CA SER A 384 1.11 18.15 26.70
C SER A 384 0.77 16.81 27.36
N PHE A 385 1.63 16.29 28.23
CA PHE A 385 1.50 14.96 28.82
C PHE A 385 0.19 14.70 29.58
N PRO A 386 -0.39 15.66 30.35
CA PRO A 386 -1.67 15.44 31.01
C PRO A 386 -2.80 15.08 30.02
N GLU A 387 -2.83 15.74 28.87
CA GLU A 387 -3.80 15.48 27.80
C GLU A 387 -3.59 14.09 27.18
N LEU A 388 -2.33 13.72 26.90
CA LEU A 388 -1.98 12.39 26.38
C LEU A 388 -2.35 11.28 27.37
N TYR A 389 -2.03 11.48 28.64
CA TYR A 389 -2.35 10.55 29.72
C TYR A 389 -3.85 10.32 29.84
N GLU A 390 -4.66 11.38 29.84
CA GLU A 390 -6.12 11.29 29.93
C GLU A 390 -6.69 10.53 28.74
N ARG A 391 -6.20 10.81 27.53
CA ARG A 391 -6.63 10.15 26.30
C ARG A 391 -6.37 8.64 26.32
N VAL A 392 -5.15 8.23 26.66
CA VAL A 392 -4.77 6.81 26.74
C VAL A 392 -5.49 6.10 27.89
N SER A 393 -5.49 6.69 29.09
CA SER A 393 -6.08 6.10 30.30
C SER A 393 -7.60 5.88 30.19
N ARG A 394 -8.31 6.77 29.49
CA ARG A 394 -9.74 6.58 29.19
C ARG A 394 -10.01 5.55 28.11
N GLY A 395 -9.11 5.44 27.12
CA GLY A 395 -9.28 4.55 25.98
C GLY A 395 -8.96 3.08 26.29
N LEU A 396 -8.04 2.80 27.22
CA LEU A 396 -7.56 1.44 27.50
C LEU A 396 -8.57 0.59 28.29
N ILE A 397 -8.79 -0.63 27.79
CA ILE A 397 -9.56 -1.70 28.42
C ILE A 397 -8.78 -2.32 29.58
N ASP A 398 -7.49 -2.59 29.38
CA ASP A 398 -6.57 -3.10 30.39
C ASP A 398 -5.65 -1.97 30.88
N ARG A 399 -5.84 -1.53 32.12
CA ARG A 399 -5.07 -0.42 32.69
C ARG A 399 -3.65 -0.81 33.08
N SER A 400 -3.31 -2.10 33.17
CA SER A 400 -1.94 -2.54 33.46
C SER A 400 -0.97 -2.12 32.34
N ARG A 401 -1.49 -1.95 31.11
CA ARG A 401 -0.75 -1.57 29.90
C ARG A 401 -0.56 -0.07 29.72
N LEU A 402 -1.04 0.76 30.66
CA LEU A 402 -1.02 2.22 30.51
C LEU A 402 0.38 2.80 30.35
N ASN A 403 1.35 2.34 31.15
CA ASN A 403 2.72 2.83 31.06
C ASN A 403 3.37 2.42 29.73
N ASP A 404 3.24 1.14 29.36
CA ASP A 404 3.75 0.62 28.08
C ASP A 404 3.18 1.40 26.89
N ALA A 405 1.87 1.69 26.92
CA ALA A 405 1.20 2.46 25.88
C ALA A 405 1.73 3.90 25.79
N LEU A 406 1.97 4.58 26.92
CA LEU A 406 2.52 5.94 26.92
C LEU A 406 3.98 5.97 26.44
N VAL A 407 4.77 4.95 26.78
CA VAL A 407 6.13 4.77 26.25
C VAL A 407 6.07 4.56 24.74
N GLU A 408 5.23 3.66 24.24
CA GLU A 408 5.06 3.40 22.80
C GLU A 408 4.66 4.66 22.03
N VAL A 409 3.75 5.49 22.56
CA VAL A 409 3.37 6.77 21.94
C VAL A 409 4.56 7.72 21.79
N ALA A 410 5.31 7.95 22.86
CA ALA A 410 6.46 8.86 22.84
C ALA A 410 7.58 8.31 21.95
N TYR A 411 7.80 7.00 22.03
CA TYR A 411 8.77 6.27 21.25
C TYR A 411 8.46 6.31 19.74
N ASP A 412 7.22 6.08 19.32
CA ASP A 412 6.76 6.18 17.93
C ASP A 412 6.90 7.61 17.38
N PHE A 413 6.68 8.61 18.23
CA PHE A 413 6.90 10.00 17.84
C PHE A 413 8.39 10.25 17.54
N LEU A 414 9.26 9.84 18.46
CA LEU A 414 10.69 10.11 18.41
C LEU A 414 11.41 9.32 17.31
N THR A 415 10.98 8.10 17.02
CA THR A 415 11.51 7.32 15.89
C THR A 415 11.18 7.93 14.52
N ARG A 416 10.18 8.81 14.46
CA ARG A 416 9.75 9.45 13.21
C ARG A 416 10.29 10.86 13.06
N TRP A 417 10.13 11.66 14.10
CA TRP A 417 10.50 13.06 14.07
C TRP A 417 11.91 13.29 14.61
N GLY A 418 12.39 12.51 15.58
CA GLY A 418 13.62 12.80 16.34
C GLY A 418 14.79 13.33 15.50
N PRO A 419 15.19 12.65 14.39
CA PRO A 419 16.29 13.10 13.56
C PRO A 419 16.05 14.40 12.76
N SER A 420 14.81 14.77 12.49
CA SER A 420 14.40 15.97 11.74
C SER A 420 13.64 17.00 12.59
N PHE A 421 13.47 16.75 13.88
CA PHE A 421 12.66 17.56 14.77
C PHE A 421 13.39 18.85 15.11
N GLN A 422 12.82 19.97 14.70
CA GLN A 422 13.34 21.30 14.99
C GLN A 422 12.53 22.00 16.08
N GLU A 423 11.21 22.03 15.93
CA GLU A 423 10.31 22.75 16.83
C GLU A 423 8.97 22.02 16.99
N PHE A 424 8.37 22.11 18.18
CA PHE A 424 7.05 21.55 18.45
C PHE A 424 5.94 22.48 17.93
N GLY A 425 4.98 21.92 17.18
CA GLY A 425 3.88 22.70 16.60
C GLY A 425 2.57 21.91 16.63
N ASP A 426 1.48 22.53 16.19
CA ASP A 426 0.13 21.95 16.28
C ASP A 426 0.00 20.61 15.55
N HIS A 427 0.68 20.45 14.42
CA HIS A 427 0.69 19.19 13.69
C HIS A 427 1.39 18.08 14.47
N HIS A 428 2.44 18.38 15.25
CA HIS A 428 3.09 17.42 16.13
C HIS A 428 2.17 17.00 17.29
N ARG A 429 1.42 17.95 17.87
CA ARG A 429 0.41 17.64 18.91
C ARG A 429 -0.70 16.74 18.35
N ALA A 430 -1.25 17.09 17.19
CA ALA A 430 -2.28 16.29 16.53
C ALA A 430 -1.76 14.87 16.23
N PHE A 431 -0.50 14.75 15.82
CA PHE A 431 0.13 13.46 15.58
C PHE A 431 0.30 12.63 16.87
N LEU A 432 0.70 13.25 17.99
CA LEU A 432 0.75 12.56 19.28
C LEU A 432 -0.64 12.04 19.71
N HIS A 433 -1.71 12.81 19.47
CA HIS A 433 -3.07 12.34 19.74
C HIS A 433 -3.45 11.15 18.86
N GLU A 434 -3.08 11.17 17.59
CA GLU A 434 -3.30 10.03 16.69
C GLU A 434 -2.52 8.80 17.16
N LEU A 435 -1.28 8.96 17.64
CA LEU A 435 -0.50 7.87 18.21
C LEU A 435 -1.18 7.32 19.47
N CYS A 436 -1.71 8.16 20.36
CA CYS A 436 -2.49 7.70 21.51
C CYS A 436 -3.67 6.83 21.08
N ASP A 437 -4.47 7.29 20.11
CA ASP A 437 -5.63 6.53 19.62
C ASP A 437 -5.22 5.21 18.98
N ARG A 438 -4.10 5.20 18.24
CA ARG A 438 -3.55 3.99 17.62
C ARG A 438 -3.12 2.97 18.65
N THR A 439 -2.33 3.40 19.64
CA THR A 439 -1.81 2.51 20.67
C THR A 439 -2.96 1.95 21.51
N VAL A 440 -3.94 2.78 21.88
CA VAL A 440 -5.16 2.30 22.57
C VAL A 440 -5.88 1.23 21.76
N ALA A 441 -6.10 1.45 20.46
CA ALA A 441 -6.82 0.51 19.61
C ALA A 441 -6.09 -0.84 19.49
N LYS A 442 -4.76 -0.82 19.40
CA LYS A 442 -3.90 -2.00 19.38
C LYS A 442 -4.00 -2.79 20.69
N GLU A 443 -3.72 -2.14 21.82
CA GLU A 443 -3.72 -2.80 23.13
C GLU A 443 -5.11 -3.38 23.47
N ASN A 444 -6.18 -2.70 23.07
CA ASN A 444 -7.55 -3.21 23.24
C ASN A 444 -7.88 -4.43 22.38
N ALA A 445 -7.25 -4.56 21.20
CA ALA A 445 -7.44 -5.72 20.32
C ALA A 445 -6.67 -6.96 20.81
N GLU A 446 -5.58 -6.75 21.54
CA GLU A 446 -4.76 -7.80 22.15
C GLU A 446 -5.28 -8.23 23.53
N ALA A 447 -6.18 -7.43 24.13
CA ALA A 447 -6.83 -7.79 25.39
C ALA A 447 -7.76 -9.01 25.22
N PRO A 448 -7.76 -9.98 26.15
CA PRO A 448 -8.64 -11.14 26.08
C PRO A 448 -10.13 -10.72 26.04
N ALA A 449 -10.92 -11.38 25.19
CA ALA A 449 -12.35 -11.14 25.06
C ALA A 449 -13.03 -11.25 26.43
N ARG A 450 -13.59 -10.13 26.92
CA ARG A 450 -14.10 -10.01 28.29
C ARG A 450 -15.26 -10.99 28.58
N GLY A 451 -14.93 -12.12 29.19
CA GLY A 451 -15.81 -12.90 30.06
C GLY A 451 -15.35 -12.71 31.51
N GLY A 452 -15.74 -11.60 32.13
CA GLY A 452 -15.40 -11.27 33.51
C GLY A 452 -15.64 -9.79 33.79
N GLN A 453 -16.60 -9.49 34.66
CA GLN A 453 -16.86 -8.12 35.12
C GLN A 453 -15.59 -7.56 35.77
N ALA A 454 -14.99 -6.55 35.14
CA ALA A 454 -14.04 -5.69 35.82
C ALA A 454 -14.78 -4.95 36.96
N PRO A 455 -14.14 -4.69 38.11
CA PRO A 455 -14.77 -3.93 39.17
C PRO A 455 -15.20 -2.57 38.62
N ALA A 456 -16.39 -2.11 39.04
CA ALA A 456 -16.82 -0.75 38.77
C ALA A 456 -15.72 0.23 39.24
N PRO A 457 -15.43 1.29 38.46
CA PRO A 457 -14.38 2.22 38.81
C PRO A 457 -14.64 2.79 40.20
N ARG A 458 -13.59 2.88 41.04
CA ARG A 458 -13.60 3.92 42.06
C ARG A 458 -13.78 5.22 41.30
N GLU A 459 -14.87 5.93 41.56
CA GLU A 459 -14.99 7.33 41.16
C GLU A 459 -13.72 8.04 41.64
N LEU A 460 -12.85 8.38 40.70
CA LEU A 460 -11.80 9.36 40.93
C LEU A 460 -12.52 10.71 40.93
N THR A 461 -13.22 11.00 42.03
CA THR A 461 -13.59 12.36 42.36
C THR A 461 -12.30 13.16 42.49
N VAL A 462 -12.08 13.97 41.47
CA VAL A 462 -11.02 14.98 41.33
C VAL A 462 -11.02 15.88 42.57
N ARG A 463 -10.06 15.69 43.48
CA ARG A 463 -9.72 16.65 44.53
C ARG A 463 -8.23 16.58 44.88
N GLY A 464 -7.45 17.54 44.37
CA GLY A 464 -6.08 17.81 44.84
C GLY A 464 -5.10 18.32 43.78
N GLU A 465 -5.28 19.54 43.26
CA GLU A 465 -4.56 20.11 42.10
C GLU A 465 -3.02 20.06 42.16
N ARG A 466 -2.39 20.12 43.34
CA ARG A 466 -0.91 20.15 43.46
C ARG A 466 -0.22 18.78 43.53
N GLY A 467 -0.90 17.74 44.02
CA GLY A 467 -0.32 16.40 44.17
C GLY A 467 -0.31 15.61 42.86
N ASP A 468 -1.38 15.75 42.08
CA ASP A 468 -1.55 15.06 40.80
C ASP A 468 -0.69 15.66 39.70
N GLU A 469 -0.51 16.98 39.68
CA GLU A 469 0.38 17.64 38.73
C GLU A 469 1.84 17.19 38.92
N LEU A 470 2.28 17.04 40.17
CA LEU A 470 3.62 16.53 40.49
C LEU A 470 3.77 15.05 40.07
N ARG A 471 2.72 14.25 40.25
CA ARG A 471 2.70 12.84 39.85
C ARG A 471 2.76 12.67 38.33
N LEU A 472 1.97 13.45 37.58
CA LEU A 472 1.99 13.44 36.11
C LEU A 472 3.31 13.93 35.55
N LYS A 473 3.94 14.95 36.16
CA LYS A 473 5.30 15.39 35.79
C LYS A 473 6.31 14.27 35.96
N ARG A 474 6.31 13.58 37.11
CA ARG A 474 7.19 12.43 37.36
C ARG A 474 6.98 11.30 36.37
N LEU A 475 5.72 10.99 36.04
CA LEU A 475 5.41 9.97 35.05
C LEU A 475 5.87 10.37 33.64
N ALA A 476 5.72 11.64 33.26
CA ALA A 476 6.24 12.16 31.99
C ALA A 476 7.76 12.02 31.90
N ASP A 477 8.47 12.33 32.98
CA ASP A 477 9.93 12.17 33.09
C ASP A 477 10.34 10.69 33.01
N GLU A 478 9.58 9.80 33.66
CA GLU A 478 9.82 8.36 33.62
C GLU A 478 9.61 7.81 32.21
N VAL A 479 8.53 8.20 31.52
CA VAL A 479 8.28 7.83 30.12
C VAL A 479 9.44 8.28 29.24
N LEU A 480 9.87 9.55 29.33
CA LEU A 480 11.00 10.04 28.53
C LEU A 480 12.29 9.26 28.84
N ARG A 481 12.55 8.92 30.10
CA ARG A 481 13.72 8.13 30.50
C ARG A 481 13.69 6.71 29.92
N LEU A 482 12.54 6.04 29.95
CA LEU A 482 12.37 4.71 29.36
C LEU A 482 12.56 4.76 27.85
N VAL A 483 11.98 5.77 27.18
CA VAL A 483 12.17 5.96 25.74
C VAL A 483 13.64 6.26 25.42
N GLU A 484 14.32 7.11 26.18
CA GLU A 484 15.76 7.36 26.00
C GLU A 484 16.58 6.08 26.14
N GLN A 485 16.23 5.21 27.09
CA GLN A 485 16.88 3.91 27.26
C GLN A 485 16.63 3.01 26.05
N ASP A 486 15.40 2.93 25.57
CA ASP A 486 15.06 2.14 24.38
C ASP A 486 15.74 2.66 23.12
N LEU A 487 15.81 3.98 22.94
CA LEU A 487 16.50 4.64 21.83
C LEU A 487 18.03 4.53 21.92
N ARG A 488 18.61 4.27 23.10
CA ARG A 488 20.03 3.89 23.21
C ARG A 488 20.24 2.47 22.74
N ASN A 489 19.31 1.55 23.04
CA ASN A 489 19.35 0.17 22.56
C ASN A 489 19.16 0.06 21.03
N PHE A 490 18.75 1.13 20.35
CA PHE A 490 18.75 1.25 18.88
C PHE A 490 20.13 1.37 18.26
N GLN A 491 21.10 1.84 19.04
CA GLN A 491 22.44 2.04 18.55
C GLN A 491 23.09 0.65 18.51
N PRO A 492 23.57 0.17 17.35
CA PRO A 492 24.40 -1.02 17.31
C PRO A 492 25.52 -0.86 18.35
N GLU A 493 25.87 -1.93 19.07
CA GLU A 493 27.04 -1.96 19.95
C GLU A 493 28.31 -1.71 19.12
N ALA A 494 28.61 -0.43 18.86
CA ALA A 494 29.75 0.03 18.09
C ALA A 494 30.12 1.45 18.53
N ILE A 495 30.15 1.71 19.84
CA ILE A 495 30.91 2.83 20.42
C ILE A 495 31.58 2.36 21.72
N HIS A 496 32.28 1.23 21.67
CA HIS A 496 33.33 0.86 22.64
C HIS A 496 34.36 -0.05 21.95
N ALA A 497 35.17 0.53 21.07
CA ALA A 497 36.47 0.01 20.67
C ALA A 497 37.41 1.20 20.45
#